data_AF-A0A088FBC0-F1
#
_entry.id   AF-A0A088FBC0-F1
#
_cell.length_a   1.000
_cell.length_b   1.000
_cell.length_c   1.000
_cell.angle_alpha   90.00
_cell.angle_beta   90.00
_cell.angle_gamma   90.00
#
_symmetry.space_group_name_H-M   'P 1'
#
loop_
_entity.id
_entity.type
_entity.pdbx_description
1 polymer ?
#
loop_
_entity_poly.entity_id
_entity_poly.type
_entity_poly.pdbx_seq_one_letter_code
_entity_poly.pdbx_strand_id
1 'polypeptide(L)'
;SQNHGFCVDAARLPADWEMLFTNANDSSNEGVVHSTLPYFSVQFHPEHTAGPEDLECLFDVFLQSVKDEIDDCSRISIKDRLIQKLIYQPSASIVIKRPKKVLILGSGGLSIGQAGEFDYSGSQAIKALKEELIQTLLINPNIATVQTSKGMADKVYFLPIIPEYVEQVIRSERPDGVLLTFGGQTALNCGVELEKNGVFAKYNVKILGTPIESIIQTEDRKIFADRISEINERVAPSAAVYSVQEALEAAEKLDYPVMARAAFSLGGLGSGFANTKEELRTLAQQALAHSNQLIIDKSLKGWKEVEYEVVRDAFDNCIT
;
A
#
# COMPACT_ATOMS: atom_id res chain seq x y z
N SER A 1 -1.48 14.49 -18.44
CA SER A 1 -2.76 15.23 -18.50
C SER A 1 -3.18 15.40 -19.96
N GLN A 2 -4.45 15.75 -20.27
CA GLN A 2 -4.94 15.90 -21.65
C GLN A 2 -5.74 17.19 -21.80
N ASN A 3 -5.63 17.85 -22.96
CA ASN A 3 -6.46 19.00 -23.31
C ASN A 3 -6.60 19.14 -24.83
N HIS A 4 -7.31 18.20 -25.45
CA HIS A 4 -7.55 18.19 -26.90
C HIS A 4 -9.03 17.88 -27.19
N GLY A 5 -9.52 18.38 -28.34
CA GLY A 5 -10.90 18.14 -28.82
C GLY A 5 -10.96 17.37 -30.14
N PHE A 6 -9.81 16.97 -30.66
CA PHE A 6 -9.66 16.16 -31.89
C PHE A 6 -8.77 14.97 -31.56
N CYS A 7 -8.94 13.86 -32.28
CA CYS A 7 -8.11 12.67 -32.15
C CYS A 7 -7.74 12.11 -33.53
N VAL A 8 -6.64 11.36 -33.57
CA VAL A 8 -6.21 10.62 -34.77
C VAL A 8 -7.05 9.35 -34.92
N ASP A 9 -7.55 9.09 -36.13
CA ASP A 9 -8.26 7.84 -36.45
C ASP A 9 -7.25 6.69 -36.60
N ALA A 10 -7.10 5.90 -35.54
CA ALA A 10 -6.19 4.76 -35.51
C ALA A 10 -6.49 3.68 -36.58
N ALA A 11 -7.73 3.58 -37.07
CA ALA A 11 -8.09 2.59 -38.09
C ALA A 11 -7.57 2.97 -39.49
N ARG A 12 -7.06 4.20 -39.65
CA ARG A 12 -6.59 4.76 -40.92
C ARG A 12 -5.10 5.13 -40.90
N LEU A 13 -4.33 4.57 -39.97
CA LEU A 13 -2.88 4.76 -39.94
C LEU A 13 -2.22 4.17 -41.20
N PRO A 14 -1.20 4.83 -41.79
CA PRO A 14 -0.40 4.24 -42.85
C PRO A 14 0.33 2.96 -42.40
N ALA A 15 0.78 2.14 -43.35
CA ALA A 15 1.33 0.80 -43.07
C ALA A 15 2.52 0.78 -42.10
N ASP A 16 3.34 1.83 -42.08
CA ASP A 16 4.54 1.92 -41.24
C ASP A 16 4.28 2.62 -39.88
N TRP A 17 3.01 2.87 -39.53
CA TRP A 17 2.60 3.53 -38.30
C TRP A 17 1.70 2.65 -37.47
N GLU A 18 1.93 2.67 -36.16
CA GLU A 18 1.24 1.85 -35.18
C GLU A 18 0.71 2.71 -34.04
N MET A 19 -0.36 2.24 -33.39
CA MET A 19 -0.82 2.82 -32.12
C MET A 19 0.23 2.58 -31.05
N LEU A 20 0.50 3.61 -30.25
CA LEU A 20 1.43 3.55 -29.13
C LEU A 20 0.70 3.50 -27.78
N PHE A 21 -0.29 4.37 -27.60
CA PHE A 21 -1.12 4.44 -26.40
C PHE A 21 -2.60 4.46 -26.77
N THR A 22 -3.46 3.95 -25.88
CA THR A 22 -4.91 3.91 -26.05
C THR A 22 -5.60 4.36 -24.77
N ASN A 23 -6.64 5.16 -24.91
CA ASN A 23 -7.42 5.63 -23.78
C ASN A 23 -8.24 4.47 -23.18
N ALA A 24 -8.10 4.23 -21.87
CA ALA A 24 -8.80 3.14 -21.20
C ALA A 24 -10.33 3.36 -21.06
N ASN A 25 -10.81 4.60 -21.17
CA ASN A 25 -12.22 4.94 -20.98
C ASN A 25 -13.02 4.84 -22.30
N ASP A 26 -12.48 5.36 -23.40
CA ASP A 26 -13.21 5.49 -24.67
C ASP A 26 -12.53 4.80 -25.87
N SER A 27 -11.38 4.15 -25.65
CA SER A 27 -10.59 3.47 -26.68
C SER A 27 -10.05 4.39 -27.79
N SER A 28 -10.04 5.71 -27.58
CA SER A 28 -9.44 6.66 -28.53
C SER A 28 -7.91 6.54 -28.56
N ASN A 29 -7.31 7.00 -29.66
CA ASN A 29 -5.88 6.95 -29.89
C ASN A 29 -5.14 8.00 -29.05
N GLU A 30 -4.17 7.57 -28.25
CA GLU A 30 -3.41 8.43 -27.34
C GLU A 30 -1.93 8.61 -27.73
N GLY A 31 -1.53 8.01 -28.85
CA GLY A 31 -0.18 8.17 -29.39
C GLY A 31 0.06 7.26 -30.57
N VAL A 32 1.01 7.64 -31.40
CA VAL A 32 1.41 6.89 -32.60
C VAL A 32 2.93 6.77 -32.66
N VAL A 33 3.42 5.69 -33.25
CA VAL A 33 4.86 5.43 -33.41
C VAL A 33 5.12 4.83 -34.79
N HIS A 34 6.24 5.22 -35.41
CA HIS A 34 6.69 4.60 -36.65
C HIS A 34 7.38 3.27 -36.35
N SER A 35 7.14 2.24 -37.17
CA SER A 35 7.66 0.89 -36.93
C SER A 35 9.20 0.76 -36.98
N THR A 36 9.92 1.78 -37.47
CA THR A 36 11.37 1.71 -37.76
C THR A 36 12.08 3.03 -37.54
N LEU A 37 11.51 4.14 -38.01
CA LEU A 37 12.08 5.48 -37.85
C LEU A 37 11.89 6.00 -36.42
N PRO A 38 12.74 6.92 -35.94
CA PRO A 38 12.66 7.47 -34.59
C PRO A 38 11.56 8.54 -34.47
N TYR A 39 10.36 8.22 -34.96
CA TYR A 39 9.20 9.11 -34.91
C TYR A 39 8.15 8.53 -33.98
N PHE A 40 7.73 9.33 -33.02
CA PHE A 40 6.59 9.03 -32.17
C PHE A 40 5.90 10.32 -31.74
N SER A 41 4.65 10.19 -31.33
CA SER A 41 3.86 11.27 -30.78
C SER A 41 2.92 10.72 -29.72
N VAL A 42 2.60 11.56 -28.75
CA VAL A 42 1.58 11.30 -27.73
C VAL A 42 0.52 12.40 -27.81
N GLN A 43 -0.71 12.03 -27.49
CA GLN A 43 -1.87 12.92 -27.53
C GLN A 43 -2.04 13.69 -26.21
N PHE A 44 -1.49 13.15 -25.12
CA PHE A 44 -1.42 13.76 -23.79
C PHE A 44 -0.16 14.61 -23.62
N HIS A 45 -0.12 15.34 -22.50
CA HIS A 45 0.93 16.25 -22.08
C HIS A 45 1.84 15.56 -21.03
N PRO A 46 3.01 15.01 -21.42
CA PRO A 46 3.96 14.41 -20.48
C PRO A 46 4.74 15.45 -19.66
N GLU A 47 4.71 16.72 -20.05
CA GLU A 47 5.29 17.85 -19.31
C GLU A 47 4.51 18.24 -18.05
N HIS A 48 3.42 17.53 -17.75
CA HIS A 48 2.75 17.42 -16.44
C HIS A 48 2.42 18.73 -15.70
N THR A 49 2.54 19.91 -16.31
CA THR A 49 2.37 21.19 -15.61
C THR A 49 0.89 21.37 -15.26
N ALA A 50 0.56 20.99 -14.00
CA ALA A 50 -0.78 20.72 -13.46
C ALA A 50 -1.37 19.30 -13.75
N GLY A 51 -0.54 18.27 -13.83
CA GLY A 51 -0.90 16.85 -13.96
C GLY A 51 0.17 15.91 -13.37
N PRO A 52 -0.02 14.58 -13.47
CA PRO A 52 0.94 13.61 -12.94
C PRO A 52 2.22 13.52 -13.76
N GLU A 53 3.34 13.24 -13.08
CA GLU A 53 4.71 13.16 -13.63
C GLU A 53 5.02 11.77 -14.24
N ASP A 54 4.06 10.84 -14.23
CA ASP A 54 4.25 9.40 -14.52
C ASP A 54 4.87 9.07 -15.88
N LEU A 55 4.76 9.96 -16.87
CA LEU A 55 5.24 9.76 -18.24
C LEU A 55 6.34 10.74 -18.66
N GLU A 56 7.04 11.36 -17.72
CA GLU A 56 8.25 12.16 -18.01
C GLU A 56 9.35 11.34 -18.71
N CYS A 57 9.39 10.02 -18.49
CA CYS A 57 10.34 9.12 -19.13
C CYS A 57 10.30 9.13 -20.67
N LEU A 58 9.23 9.66 -21.27
CA LEU A 58 9.14 9.88 -22.72
C LEU A 58 10.21 10.88 -23.22
N PHE A 59 10.58 11.86 -22.40
CA PHE A 59 11.66 12.81 -22.73
C PHE A 59 13.03 12.11 -22.73
N ASP A 60 13.29 11.21 -21.79
CA ASP A 60 14.53 10.41 -21.77
C ASP A 60 14.64 9.55 -23.04
N VAL A 61 13.55 8.91 -23.44
CA VAL A 61 13.49 8.07 -24.65
C VAL A 61 13.75 8.90 -25.89
N PHE A 62 13.14 10.09 -25.98
CA PHE A 62 13.41 11.03 -27.06
C PHE A 62 14.89 11.43 -27.11
N LEU A 63 15.46 11.89 -26.00
CA LEU A 63 16.87 12.31 -25.94
C LEU A 63 17.83 11.17 -26.29
N GLN A 64 17.55 9.94 -25.83
CA GLN A 64 18.36 8.78 -26.19
C GLN A 64 18.26 8.46 -27.68
N SER A 65 17.06 8.57 -28.28
CA SER A 65 16.89 8.34 -29.72
C SER A 65 17.68 9.33 -30.57
N VAL A 66 17.80 10.59 -30.13
CA VAL A 66 18.60 11.63 -30.80
C VAL A 66 20.09 11.31 -30.69
N LYS A 67 20.57 10.91 -29.51
CA LYS A 67 21.98 10.52 -29.30
C LYS A 67 22.37 9.35 -30.18
N ASP A 68 21.53 8.31 -30.22
CA ASP A 68 21.84 7.11 -31.00
C ASP A 68 21.88 7.38 -32.50
N GLU A 69 21.08 8.33 -33.00
CA GLU A 69 21.14 8.79 -34.40
C GLU A 69 22.39 9.63 -34.69
N ILE A 70 22.89 10.41 -33.71
CA ILE A 70 24.16 11.15 -33.84
C ILE A 70 25.36 10.20 -33.85
N ASP A 71 25.33 9.17 -33.01
CA ASP A 71 26.44 8.25 -32.79
C ASP A 71 26.48 7.06 -33.77
N ASP A 72 25.56 6.99 -34.74
CA ASP A 72 25.39 5.88 -35.70
C ASP A 72 25.28 4.50 -35.01
N CYS A 73 24.61 4.47 -33.85
CA CYS A 73 24.43 3.29 -33.02
C CYS A 73 23.26 2.42 -33.52
N SER A 74 23.25 1.14 -33.11
CA SER A 74 22.20 0.18 -33.48
C SER A 74 20.79 0.72 -33.11
N ARG A 75 19.91 0.81 -34.11
CA ARG A 75 18.57 1.39 -34.00
C ARG A 75 17.57 0.44 -33.33
N ILE A 76 17.53 0.43 -32.00
CA ILE A 76 16.36 -0.08 -31.26
C ILE A 76 15.19 0.87 -31.56
N SER A 77 14.05 0.33 -31.99
CA SER A 77 12.85 1.13 -32.29
C SER A 77 12.38 1.89 -31.06
N ILE A 78 11.72 3.05 -31.25
CA ILE A 78 11.18 3.81 -30.12
C ILE A 78 10.16 2.98 -29.34
N LYS A 79 9.33 2.20 -30.06
CA LYS A 79 8.38 1.28 -29.45
C LYS A 79 9.06 0.29 -28.50
N ASP A 80 10.15 -0.35 -28.94
CA ASP A 80 10.87 -1.32 -28.11
C ASP A 80 11.54 -0.66 -26.91
N ARG A 81 12.06 0.57 -27.05
CA ARG A 81 12.60 1.35 -25.91
C ARG A 81 11.53 1.65 -24.88
N LEU A 82 10.35 2.07 -25.34
CA LEU A 82 9.23 2.36 -24.46
C LEU A 82 8.73 1.10 -23.77
N ILE A 83 8.62 -0.01 -24.49
CA ILE A 83 8.29 -1.30 -23.88
C ILE A 83 9.35 -1.67 -22.85
N GLN A 84 10.64 -1.59 -23.15
CA GLN A 84 11.70 -1.90 -22.18
C GLN A 84 11.68 -1.00 -20.94
N LYS A 85 11.33 0.28 -21.10
CA LYS A 85 11.28 1.27 -20.01
C LYS A 85 10.03 1.12 -19.14
N LEU A 86 8.88 0.79 -19.74
CA LEU A 86 7.57 0.77 -19.09
C LEU A 86 7.10 -0.64 -18.70
N ILE A 87 7.70 -1.70 -19.26
CA ILE A 87 7.28 -3.07 -18.95
C ILE A 87 7.63 -3.40 -17.49
N TYR A 88 6.61 -3.70 -16.72
CA TYR A 88 6.79 -4.26 -15.40
C TYR A 88 7.25 -5.72 -15.51
N GLN A 89 8.43 -6.02 -14.95
CA GLN A 89 8.92 -7.37 -14.76
C GLN A 89 8.76 -7.76 -13.29
N PRO A 90 7.74 -8.56 -12.94
CA PRO A 90 7.53 -8.93 -11.56
C PRO A 90 8.67 -9.83 -11.07
N SER A 91 9.15 -9.57 -9.85
CA SER A 91 10.21 -10.36 -9.21
C SER A 91 9.79 -11.82 -8.94
N ALA A 92 8.48 -12.07 -8.86
CA ALA A 92 7.88 -13.40 -8.76
C ALA A 92 6.76 -13.55 -9.79
N SER A 93 6.55 -14.78 -10.30
CA SER A 93 5.45 -15.05 -11.23
C SER A 93 4.10 -14.68 -10.60
N ILE A 94 3.33 -13.85 -11.30
CA ILE A 94 1.97 -13.49 -10.92
C ILE A 94 1.07 -14.70 -11.22
N VAL A 95 0.95 -15.61 -10.25
CA VAL A 95 0.07 -16.78 -10.38
C VAL A 95 -1.36 -16.37 -10.03
N ILE A 96 -2.17 -16.09 -11.04
CA ILE A 96 -3.61 -15.76 -10.91
C ILE A 96 -4.43 -17.04 -10.70
N LYS A 97 -4.15 -17.79 -9.62
CA LYS A 97 -5.04 -18.88 -9.21
C LYS A 97 -6.09 -18.30 -8.28
N ARG A 98 -7.33 -18.20 -8.78
CA ARG A 98 -8.47 -17.75 -7.97
C ARG A 98 -8.67 -18.70 -6.78
N PRO A 99 -8.70 -18.16 -5.53
CA PRO A 99 -9.01 -18.98 -4.36
C PRO A 99 -10.48 -19.40 -4.41
N LYS A 100 -10.80 -20.57 -3.86
CA LYS A 100 -12.19 -21.03 -3.76
C LYS A 100 -12.83 -20.58 -2.45
N LYS A 101 -12.02 -20.46 -1.39
CA LYS A 101 -12.44 -20.09 -0.05
C LYS A 101 -11.46 -19.11 0.58
N VAL A 102 -11.97 -17.98 1.06
CA VAL A 102 -11.17 -16.91 1.68
C VAL A 102 -11.67 -16.62 3.08
N LEU A 103 -10.74 -16.55 4.03
CA LEU A 103 -10.96 -16.10 5.39
C LEU A 103 -10.71 -14.60 5.51
N ILE A 104 -11.61 -13.89 6.19
CA ILE A 104 -11.53 -12.45 6.43
C ILE A 104 -11.53 -12.26 7.94
N LEU A 105 -10.54 -11.54 8.45
CA LEU A 105 -10.50 -11.13 9.85
C LEU A 105 -11.15 -9.75 9.98
N GLY A 106 -12.23 -9.66 10.74
CA GLY A 106 -12.89 -8.38 11.05
C GLY A 106 -12.10 -7.54 12.05
N SER A 107 -12.68 -6.41 12.47
CA SER A 107 -12.00 -5.50 13.42
C SER A 107 -12.11 -5.89 14.89
N GLY A 108 -13.08 -6.74 15.23
CA GLY A 108 -13.38 -7.01 16.63
C GLY A 108 -14.27 -5.94 17.26
N GLY A 109 -14.13 -5.78 18.58
CA GLY A 109 -14.89 -4.77 19.32
C GLY A 109 -14.48 -3.35 18.89
N LEU A 110 -15.45 -2.43 18.86
CA LEU A 110 -15.17 -1.03 18.58
C LEU A 110 -14.29 -0.46 19.70
N SER A 111 -13.18 0.16 19.31
CA SER A 111 -12.29 0.88 20.23
C SER A 111 -12.02 2.29 19.68
N ILE A 112 -11.62 3.22 20.55
CA ILE A 112 -11.27 4.58 20.10
C ILE A 112 -10.06 4.46 19.17
N GLY A 113 -10.19 4.94 17.93
CA GLY A 113 -9.18 4.77 16.87
C GLY A 113 -9.34 3.50 16.02
N GLN A 114 -10.32 2.64 16.32
CA GLN A 114 -10.80 1.57 15.42
C GLN A 114 -12.32 1.60 15.33
N ALA A 115 -12.81 2.44 14.43
CA ALA A 115 -14.23 2.73 14.28
C ALA A 115 -14.93 1.77 13.30
N GLY A 116 -16.15 2.13 12.89
CA GLY A 116 -16.96 1.38 11.92
C GLY A 116 -16.43 1.36 10.48
N GLU A 117 -15.30 2.02 10.19
CA GLU A 117 -14.67 2.01 8.86
C GLU A 117 -14.32 0.58 8.41
N PHE A 118 -13.89 -0.28 9.35
CA PHE A 118 -13.54 -1.66 9.09
C PHE A 118 -14.76 -2.58 8.88
N ASP A 119 -15.91 -2.20 9.45
CA ASP A 119 -17.19 -2.88 9.15
C ASP A 119 -17.56 -2.64 7.67
N TYR A 120 -17.43 -1.40 7.21
CA TYR A 120 -17.68 -1.04 5.82
C TYR A 120 -16.67 -1.68 4.85
N SER A 121 -15.37 -1.51 5.09
CA SER A 121 -14.33 -2.02 4.19
C SER A 121 -14.34 -3.55 4.13
N GLY A 122 -14.52 -4.23 5.26
CA GLY A 122 -14.70 -5.67 5.32
C GLY A 122 -15.95 -6.16 4.58
N SER A 123 -17.04 -5.40 4.61
CA SER A 123 -18.26 -5.73 3.85
C SER A 123 -18.05 -5.57 2.33
N GLN A 124 -17.32 -4.55 1.89
CA GLN A 124 -16.94 -4.40 0.46
C GLN A 124 -16.03 -5.53 0.00
N ALA A 125 -15.07 -5.96 0.82
CA ALA A 125 -14.22 -7.10 0.53
C ALA A 125 -15.04 -8.39 0.33
N ILE A 126 -16.02 -8.64 1.21
CA ILE A 126 -16.95 -9.78 1.08
C ILE A 126 -17.74 -9.70 -0.22
N LYS A 127 -18.25 -8.51 -0.58
CA LYS A 127 -19.00 -8.29 -1.82
C LYS A 127 -18.14 -8.59 -3.05
N ALA A 128 -16.92 -8.05 -3.12
CA ALA A 128 -16.00 -8.29 -4.24
C ALA A 128 -15.65 -9.79 -4.40
N LEU A 129 -15.42 -10.49 -3.29
CA LEU A 129 -15.17 -11.94 -3.32
C LEU A 129 -16.39 -12.73 -3.83
N LYS A 130 -17.60 -12.31 -3.45
CA LYS A 130 -18.84 -12.95 -3.91
C LYS A 130 -19.11 -12.75 -5.41
N GLU A 131 -18.82 -11.57 -5.95
CA GLU A 131 -18.92 -11.30 -7.39
C GLU A 131 -18.00 -12.21 -8.20
N GLU A 132 -16.86 -12.60 -7.63
CA GLU A 132 -15.92 -13.56 -8.21
C GLU A 132 -16.22 -15.05 -7.85
N LEU A 133 -17.39 -15.32 -7.25
CA LEU A 133 -17.84 -16.66 -6.83
C LEU A 133 -16.90 -17.36 -5.83
N ILE A 134 -16.27 -16.58 -4.95
CA ILE A 134 -15.35 -17.07 -3.91
C ILE A 134 -16.14 -17.23 -2.60
N GLN A 135 -16.02 -18.38 -1.95
CA GLN A 135 -16.64 -18.63 -0.66
C GLN A 135 -15.98 -17.78 0.44
N THR A 136 -16.79 -17.09 1.22
CA THR A 136 -16.36 -16.11 2.23
C THR A 136 -16.58 -16.64 3.65
N LEU A 137 -15.50 -16.64 4.43
CA LEU A 137 -15.52 -16.92 5.87
C LEU A 137 -15.14 -15.64 6.62
N LEU A 138 -15.93 -15.28 7.62
CA LEU A 138 -15.65 -14.12 8.47
C LEU A 138 -15.41 -14.56 9.91
N ILE A 139 -14.36 -14.05 10.55
CA ILE A 139 -14.22 -14.05 12.01
C ILE A 139 -14.39 -12.62 12.50
N ASN A 140 -15.46 -12.36 13.26
CA ASN A 140 -15.66 -11.08 13.93
C ASN A 140 -16.52 -11.28 15.19
N PRO A 141 -15.99 -10.99 16.40
CA PRO A 141 -16.76 -11.12 17.63
C PRO A 141 -17.83 -10.02 17.80
N ASN A 142 -17.77 -8.93 17.04
CA ASN A 142 -18.71 -7.82 17.17
C ASN A 142 -20.02 -8.09 16.43
N ILE A 143 -21.03 -8.50 17.20
CA ILE A 143 -22.38 -8.83 16.73
C ILE A 143 -23.18 -7.63 16.19
N ALA A 144 -22.72 -6.41 16.42
CA ALA A 144 -23.43 -5.18 16.08
C ALA A 144 -22.92 -4.55 14.77
N THR A 145 -22.44 -5.37 13.83
CA THR A 145 -21.84 -4.94 12.56
C THR A 145 -22.66 -5.38 11.35
N VAL A 146 -22.62 -4.61 10.28
CA VAL A 146 -23.20 -5.01 8.99
C VAL A 146 -22.48 -6.22 8.41
N GLN A 147 -21.16 -6.30 8.62
CA GLN A 147 -20.30 -7.40 8.22
C GLN A 147 -20.79 -8.77 8.72
N THR A 148 -21.36 -8.81 9.93
CA THR A 148 -21.88 -10.05 10.56
C THR A 148 -23.37 -10.30 10.30
N SER A 149 -24.02 -9.46 9.49
CA SER A 149 -25.43 -9.63 9.12
C SER A 149 -25.65 -10.89 8.31
N LYS A 150 -26.83 -11.49 8.48
CA LYS A 150 -27.22 -12.72 7.78
C LYS A 150 -27.14 -12.53 6.27
N GLY A 151 -26.38 -13.41 5.59
CA GLY A 151 -26.21 -13.38 4.15
C GLY A 151 -25.08 -12.47 3.65
N MET A 152 -24.41 -11.71 4.53
CA MET A 152 -23.24 -10.92 4.16
C MET A 152 -22.07 -11.85 3.79
N ALA A 153 -21.50 -12.59 4.74
CA ALA A 153 -20.56 -13.68 4.46
C ALA A 153 -21.30 -15.04 4.36
N ASP A 154 -20.68 -16.04 3.72
CA ASP A 154 -21.26 -17.39 3.64
C ASP A 154 -21.25 -18.11 4.99
N LYS A 155 -20.22 -17.83 5.81
CA LYS A 155 -20.15 -18.30 7.20
C LYS A 155 -19.48 -17.28 8.09
N VAL A 156 -20.09 -17.04 9.26
CA VAL A 156 -19.60 -16.10 10.27
C VAL A 156 -19.25 -16.86 11.54
N TYR A 157 -18.09 -16.53 12.11
CA TYR A 157 -17.59 -17.01 13.38
C TYR A 157 -17.52 -15.85 14.37
N PHE A 158 -18.36 -15.92 15.41
CA PHE A 158 -18.33 -14.97 16.51
C PHE A 158 -17.27 -15.39 17.54
N LEU A 159 -16.00 -15.33 17.13
CA LEU A 159 -14.85 -15.72 17.94
C LEU A 159 -13.90 -14.53 18.12
N PRO A 160 -13.16 -14.45 19.24
CA PRO A 160 -12.09 -13.46 19.39
C PRO A 160 -11.03 -13.61 18.28
N ILE A 161 -10.53 -12.48 17.78
CA ILE A 161 -9.46 -12.43 16.77
C ILE A 161 -8.11 -12.55 17.48
N ILE A 162 -7.81 -13.77 17.93
CA ILE A 162 -6.52 -14.13 18.52
C ILE A 162 -5.99 -15.40 17.82
N PRO A 163 -4.65 -15.60 17.77
CA PRO A 163 -4.04 -16.65 16.96
C PRO A 163 -4.61 -18.05 17.22
N GLU A 164 -4.89 -18.39 18.49
CA GLU A 164 -5.42 -19.70 18.86
C GLU A 164 -6.78 -20.00 18.17
N TYR A 165 -7.75 -19.10 18.28
CA TYR A 165 -9.08 -19.31 17.68
C TYR A 165 -9.04 -19.21 16.15
N VAL A 166 -8.24 -18.29 15.61
CA VAL A 166 -8.09 -18.15 14.16
C VAL A 166 -7.44 -19.41 13.56
N GLU A 167 -6.41 -19.98 14.19
CA GLU A 167 -5.83 -21.25 13.76
C GLU A 167 -6.86 -22.39 13.80
N GLN A 168 -7.71 -22.45 14.83
CA GLN A 168 -8.77 -23.47 14.90
C GLN A 168 -9.74 -23.38 13.72
N VAL A 169 -10.15 -22.16 13.33
CA VAL A 169 -10.99 -21.94 12.14
C VAL A 169 -10.25 -22.34 10.88
N ILE A 170 -8.99 -21.90 10.70
CA ILE A 170 -8.15 -22.29 9.55
C ILE A 170 -8.05 -23.81 9.43
N ARG A 171 -7.80 -24.49 10.55
CA ARG A 171 -7.66 -25.95 10.61
C ARG A 171 -8.96 -26.67 10.19
N SER A 172 -10.10 -26.16 10.63
CA SER A 172 -11.42 -26.74 10.34
C SER A 172 -11.90 -26.43 8.93
N GLU A 173 -11.70 -25.21 8.46
CA GLU A 173 -12.28 -24.70 7.22
C GLU A 173 -11.38 -24.87 6.00
N ARG A 174 -10.05 -24.93 6.20
CA ARG A 174 -9.04 -25.03 5.16
C ARG A 174 -9.23 -23.98 4.05
N PRO A 175 -9.21 -22.67 4.37
CA PRO A 175 -9.29 -21.64 3.35
C PRO A 175 -8.04 -21.65 2.45
N ASP A 176 -8.20 -21.28 1.18
CA ASP A 176 -7.07 -21.13 0.25
C ASP A 176 -6.31 -19.82 0.51
N GLY A 177 -7.02 -18.80 1.02
CA GLY A 177 -6.42 -17.52 1.31
C GLY A 177 -7.04 -16.78 2.50
N VAL A 178 -6.34 -15.75 2.96
CA VAL A 178 -6.73 -14.91 4.08
C VAL A 178 -6.53 -13.42 3.75
N LEU A 179 -7.46 -12.58 4.18
CA LEU A 179 -7.37 -11.12 4.12
C LEU A 179 -7.23 -10.56 5.54
N LEU A 180 -6.15 -9.80 5.75
CA LEU A 180 -5.75 -9.26 7.06
C LEU A 180 -5.92 -7.74 7.16
N THR A 181 -6.08 -7.05 6.03
CA THR A 181 -6.02 -5.58 5.92
C THR A 181 -7.35 -4.87 6.18
N PHE A 182 -8.46 -5.61 6.30
CA PHE A 182 -9.81 -5.04 6.48
C PHE A 182 -10.30 -5.04 7.93
N GLY A 183 -9.47 -5.45 8.89
CA GLY A 183 -9.83 -5.55 10.30
C GLY A 183 -8.99 -4.67 11.24
N GLY A 184 -8.35 -3.63 10.71
CA GLY A 184 -7.48 -2.73 11.48
C GLY A 184 -6.32 -3.45 12.18
N GLN A 185 -5.77 -2.81 13.22
CA GLN A 185 -4.61 -3.34 13.95
C GLN A 185 -4.87 -4.71 14.56
N THR A 186 -6.10 -5.01 14.97
CA THR A 186 -6.45 -6.29 15.61
C THR A 186 -6.20 -7.46 14.66
N ALA A 187 -6.72 -7.35 13.42
CA ALA A 187 -6.51 -8.34 12.38
C ALA A 187 -5.05 -8.41 11.92
N LEU A 188 -4.39 -7.25 11.75
CA LEU A 188 -3.00 -7.17 11.33
C LEU A 188 -2.06 -7.85 12.34
N ASN A 189 -2.16 -7.50 13.63
CA ASN A 189 -1.34 -8.09 14.68
C ASN A 189 -1.57 -9.60 14.81
N CYS A 190 -2.83 -10.04 14.72
CA CYS A 190 -3.15 -11.47 14.73
C CYS A 190 -2.54 -12.19 13.53
N GLY A 191 -2.61 -11.60 12.33
CA GLY A 191 -1.98 -12.12 11.12
C GLY A 191 -0.47 -12.25 11.23
N VAL A 192 0.22 -11.20 11.72
CA VAL A 192 1.67 -11.21 11.96
C VAL A 192 2.07 -12.33 12.92
N GLU A 193 1.32 -12.53 14.00
CA GLU A 193 1.60 -13.59 14.96
C GLU A 193 1.34 -15.00 14.39
N LEU A 194 0.30 -15.18 13.57
CA LEU A 194 0.04 -16.44 12.89
C LEU A 194 1.15 -16.81 11.89
N GLU A 195 1.68 -15.83 11.17
CA GLU A 195 2.81 -16.04 10.26
C GLU A 195 4.09 -16.39 11.01
N LYS A 196 4.41 -15.68 12.10
CA LYS A 196 5.56 -16.00 12.96
C LYS A 196 5.49 -17.41 13.51
N ASN A 197 4.29 -17.88 13.85
CA ASN A 197 4.04 -19.24 14.32
C ASN A 197 3.96 -20.28 13.16
N GLY A 198 4.18 -19.87 11.92
CA GLY A 198 4.20 -20.74 10.74
C GLY A 198 2.83 -21.32 10.38
N VAL A 199 1.73 -20.74 10.87
CA VAL A 199 0.37 -21.28 10.71
C VAL A 199 -0.03 -21.26 9.23
N PHE A 200 0.19 -20.16 8.53
CA PHE A 200 -0.21 -20.05 7.12
C PHE A 200 0.53 -21.07 6.23
N ALA A 201 1.83 -21.24 6.43
CA ALA A 201 2.62 -22.29 5.77
C ALA A 201 2.13 -23.70 6.13
N LYS A 202 1.90 -23.99 7.42
CA LYS A 202 1.43 -25.29 7.93
C LYS A 202 0.10 -25.73 7.31
N TYR A 203 -0.81 -24.81 7.05
CA TYR A 203 -2.12 -25.10 6.46
C TYR A 203 -2.23 -24.73 4.98
N ASN A 204 -1.15 -24.28 4.36
CA ASN A 204 -1.08 -23.83 2.97
C ASN A 204 -2.12 -22.73 2.64
N VAL A 205 -2.26 -21.75 3.54
CA VAL A 205 -3.13 -20.58 3.36
C VAL A 205 -2.29 -19.44 2.81
N LYS A 206 -2.75 -18.80 1.73
CA LYS A 206 -2.07 -17.64 1.16
C LYS A 206 -2.59 -16.34 1.75
N ILE A 207 -1.70 -15.44 2.11
CA ILE A 207 -2.08 -14.06 2.42
C ILE A 207 -2.36 -13.35 1.10
N LEU A 208 -3.56 -12.77 0.98
CA LEU A 208 -4.02 -12.09 -0.24
C LEU A 208 -3.82 -10.58 -0.10
N GLY A 209 -3.45 -9.92 -1.20
CA GLY A 209 -3.15 -8.48 -1.23
C GLY A 209 -1.71 -8.20 -0.78
N THR A 210 -1.53 -7.18 0.05
CA THR A 210 -0.22 -6.75 0.55
C THR A 210 0.51 -7.90 1.27
N PRO A 211 1.73 -8.25 0.85
CA PRO A 211 2.53 -9.27 1.55
C PRO A 211 2.74 -8.91 3.01
N ILE A 212 2.75 -9.91 3.88
CA ILE A 212 2.93 -9.71 5.33
C ILE A 212 4.27 -9.08 5.68
N GLU A 213 5.30 -9.34 4.87
CA GLU A 213 6.59 -8.67 5.03
C GLU A 213 6.45 -7.15 4.86
N SER A 214 5.72 -6.70 3.84
CA SER A 214 5.47 -5.27 3.63
C SER A 214 4.69 -4.66 4.79
N ILE A 215 3.69 -5.37 5.34
CA ILE A 215 2.96 -4.94 6.54
C ILE A 215 3.93 -4.77 7.73
N ILE A 216 4.81 -5.74 7.97
CA ILE A 216 5.80 -5.67 9.05
C ILE A 216 6.76 -4.48 8.83
N GLN A 217 7.22 -4.28 7.60
CA GLN A 217 8.14 -3.21 7.24
C GLN A 217 7.51 -1.82 7.42
N THR A 218 6.19 -1.65 7.25
CA THR A 218 5.50 -0.37 7.44
C THR A 218 5.12 -0.10 8.89
N GLU A 219 4.86 -1.13 9.69
CA GLU A 219 4.49 -0.99 11.10
C GLU A 219 5.69 -0.70 12.01
N ASP A 220 6.87 -1.26 11.70
CA ASP A 220 8.12 -0.94 12.42
C ASP A 220 8.75 0.34 11.87
N ARG A 221 8.80 1.39 12.70
CA ARG A 221 9.31 2.71 12.27
C ARG A 221 10.77 2.72 11.85
N LYS A 222 11.60 1.87 12.42
CA LYS A 222 13.02 1.81 12.06
C LYS A 222 13.16 1.18 10.68
N ILE A 223 12.51 0.03 10.48
CA ILE A 223 12.51 -0.64 9.18
C ILE A 223 11.89 0.27 8.12
N PHE A 224 10.79 0.96 8.45
CA PHE A 224 10.17 1.94 7.56
C PHE A 224 11.14 3.06 7.18
N ALA A 225 11.81 3.69 8.15
CA ALA A 225 12.79 4.73 7.89
C ALA A 225 13.95 4.25 7.00
N ASP A 226 14.44 3.04 7.25
CA ASP A 226 15.50 2.42 6.46
C ASP A 226 15.03 2.19 5.01
N ARG A 227 13.82 1.67 4.80
CA ARG A 227 13.21 1.48 3.46
C ARG A 227 12.99 2.79 2.70
N ILE A 228 12.53 3.83 3.37
CA ILE A 228 12.36 5.16 2.75
C ILE A 228 13.73 5.76 2.38
N SER A 229 14.77 5.53 3.19
CA SER A 229 16.12 5.98 2.87
C SER A 229 16.73 5.25 1.66
N GLU A 230 16.34 4.00 1.36
CA GLU A 230 16.84 3.24 0.18
C GLU A 230 16.50 3.95 -1.14
N ILE A 231 15.40 4.71 -1.17
CA ILE A 231 14.97 5.49 -2.34
C ILE A 231 15.35 6.98 -2.25
N ASN A 232 16.23 7.34 -1.31
CA ASN A 232 16.68 8.72 -1.03
C ASN A 232 15.57 9.67 -0.53
N GLU A 233 14.47 9.13 -0.03
CA GLU A 233 13.41 9.91 0.60
C GLU A 233 13.67 10.13 2.09
N ARG A 234 12.94 11.08 2.69
CA ARG A 234 13.19 11.52 4.08
C ARG A 234 12.00 11.31 4.97
N VAL A 235 12.27 10.73 6.14
CA VAL A 235 11.34 10.73 7.27
C VAL A 235 11.74 11.79 8.29
N ALA A 236 10.78 12.21 9.12
CA ALA A 236 11.09 13.04 10.28
C ALA A 236 12.13 12.34 11.16
N PRO A 237 13.18 13.06 11.63
CA PRO A 237 14.14 12.50 12.56
C PRO A 237 13.43 11.93 13.78
N SER A 238 13.70 10.67 14.10
CA SER A 238 13.01 9.96 15.17
C SER A 238 13.90 8.92 15.83
N ALA A 239 13.52 8.50 17.04
CA ALA A 239 14.18 7.44 17.78
C ALA A 239 13.15 6.55 18.48
N ALA A 240 13.30 5.23 18.32
CA ALA A 240 12.58 4.25 19.12
C ALA A 240 13.32 4.03 20.45
N VAL A 241 12.60 4.14 21.55
CA VAL A 241 13.15 4.08 22.92
C VAL A 241 12.29 3.16 23.79
N TYR A 242 12.91 2.55 24.79
CA TYR A 242 12.30 1.54 25.67
C TYR A 242 12.27 1.95 27.14
N SER A 243 12.83 3.12 27.46
CA SER A 243 12.85 3.65 28.80
C SER A 243 12.66 5.16 28.79
N VAL A 244 12.20 5.70 29.92
CA VAL A 244 12.08 7.16 30.11
C VAL A 244 13.45 7.83 29.92
N GLN A 245 14.53 7.20 30.37
CA GLN A 245 15.87 7.75 30.26
C GLN A 245 16.32 7.85 28.78
N GLU A 246 16.12 6.78 28.01
CA GLU A 246 16.40 6.80 26.56
C GLU A 246 15.55 7.86 25.84
N ALA A 247 14.29 8.05 26.24
CA ALA A 247 13.44 9.09 25.66
C ALA A 247 14.02 10.50 25.85
N LEU A 248 14.54 10.80 27.05
CA LEU A 248 15.15 12.09 27.35
C LEU A 248 16.47 12.28 26.57
N GLU A 249 17.29 11.24 26.46
CA GLU A 249 18.54 11.28 25.67
C GLU A 249 18.27 11.43 24.17
N ALA A 250 17.22 10.79 23.65
CA ALA A 250 16.79 10.97 22.28
C ALA A 250 16.33 12.41 22.01
N ALA A 251 15.55 13.00 22.92
CA ALA A 251 15.10 14.38 22.77
C ALA A 251 16.23 15.41 22.87
N GLU A 252 17.29 15.13 23.65
CA GLU A 252 18.51 15.97 23.66
C GLU A 252 19.26 15.93 22.33
N LYS A 253 19.20 14.83 21.58
CA LYS A 253 19.79 14.72 20.22
C LYS A 253 18.92 15.35 19.14
N LEU A 254 17.59 15.27 19.30
CA LEU A 254 16.63 15.78 18.32
C LEU A 254 16.33 17.27 18.50
N ASP A 255 16.66 17.83 19.66
CA ASP A 255 16.25 19.14 20.17
C ASP A 255 14.73 19.28 20.34
N TYR A 256 14.32 19.93 21.43
CA TYR A 256 12.91 20.28 21.65
C TYR A 256 12.41 21.34 20.65
N PRO A 257 11.11 21.39 20.33
CA PRO A 257 10.07 20.48 20.79
C PRO A 257 10.10 19.12 20.07
N VAL A 258 9.64 18.08 20.76
CA VAL A 258 9.52 16.70 20.27
C VAL A 258 8.07 16.20 20.40
N MET A 259 7.73 15.16 19.65
CA MET A 259 6.48 14.43 19.78
C MET A 259 6.78 13.01 20.28
N ALA A 260 6.16 12.62 21.39
CA ALA A 260 6.20 11.26 21.90
C ALA A 260 4.98 10.49 21.40
N ARG A 261 5.17 9.27 20.89
CA ARG A 261 4.10 8.38 20.42
C ARG A 261 4.31 6.95 20.89
N ALA A 262 3.27 6.33 21.43
CA ALA A 262 3.31 4.91 21.77
C ALA A 262 3.34 4.06 20.48
N ALA A 263 4.14 3.00 20.45
CA ALA A 263 4.14 2.05 19.34
C ALA A 263 2.91 1.14 19.39
N PHE A 264 2.49 0.64 18.21
CA PHE A 264 1.34 -0.28 18.01
C PHE A 264 -0.02 0.24 18.53
N SER A 265 -0.18 1.56 18.67
CA SER A 265 -1.46 2.19 19.03
C SER A 265 -2.03 3.01 17.86
N LEU A 266 -3.35 2.93 17.68
CA LEU A 266 -4.10 3.76 16.74
C LEU A 266 -4.74 4.96 17.47
N GLY A 267 -5.00 6.03 16.74
CA GLY A 267 -5.72 7.20 17.26
C GLY A 267 -4.96 8.06 18.28
N GLY A 268 -3.63 7.94 18.35
CA GLY A 268 -2.79 8.80 19.20
C GLY A 268 -2.88 8.50 20.69
N LEU A 269 -3.36 7.32 21.08
CA LEU A 269 -3.42 6.92 22.50
C LEU A 269 -2.00 6.89 23.11
N GLY A 270 -1.78 7.70 24.15
CA GLY A 270 -0.48 7.84 24.80
C GLY A 270 0.52 8.74 24.05
N SER A 271 0.06 9.45 23.03
CA SER A 271 0.90 10.38 22.25
C SER A 271 0.73 11.82 22.71
N GLY A 272 1.78 12.64 22.57
CA GLY A 272 1.73 14.05 22.94
C GLY A 272 2.97 14.83 22.53
N PHE A 273 2.87 16.15 22.55
CA PHE A 273 4.00 17.07 22.31
C PHE A 273 4.67 17.43 23.63
N ALA A 274 6.01 17.48 23.62
CA ALA A 274 6.82 17.98 24.71
C ALA A 274 7.72 19.10 24.22
N ASN A 275 7.67 20.25 24.89
CA ASN A 275 8.58 21.38 24.66
C ASN A 275 9.75 21.37 25.65
N THR A 276 9.64 20.60 26.73
CA THR A 276 10.63 20.52 27.81
C THR A 276 10.87 19.09 28.26
N LYS A 277 11.98 18.89 28.99
CA LYS A 277 12.39 17.60 29.56
C LYS A 277 11.36 17.06 30.55
N GLU A 278 10.73 17.94 31.32
CA GLU A 278 9.73 17.63 32.33
C GLU A 278 8.41 17.18 31.70
N GLU A 279 7.98 17.87 30.64
CA GLU A 279 6.82 17.47 29.83
C GLU A 279 7.03 16.08 29.22
N LEU A 280 8.21 15.86 28.61
CA LEU A 280 8.53 14.57 28.00
C LEU A 280 8.59 13.42 29.00
N ARG A 281 9.18 13.64 30.18
CA ARG A 281 9.24 12.62 31.24
C ARG A 281 7.84 12.16 31.64
N THR A 282 6.91 13.10 31.80
CA THR A 282 5.53 12.81 32.19
C THR A 282 4.81 12.00 31.12
N LEU A 283 4.95 12.40 29.85
CA LEU A 283 4.38 11.68 28.71
C LEU A 283 4.96 10.27 28.57
N ALA A 284 6.28 10.14 28.67
CA ALA A 284 6.97 8.85 28.51
C ALA A 284 6.57 7.84 29.59
N GLN A 285 6.39 8.29 30.84
CA GLN A 285 5.92 7.43 31.93
C GLN A 285 4.50 6.90 31.68
N GLN A 286 3.61 7.75 31.17
CA GLN A 286 2.24 7.36 30.85
C GLN A 286 2.20 6.39 29.65
N ALA A 287 2.93 6.69 28.59
CA ALA A 287 2.96 5.88 27.38
C ALA A 287 3.58 4.48 27.64
N LEU A 288 4.70 4.41 28.36
CA LEU A 288 5.39 3.15 28.64
C LEU A 288 4.64 2.24 29.63
N ALA A 289 3.62 2.77 30.33
CA ALA A 289 2.72 1.93 31.14
C ALA A 289 1.77 1.08 30.29
N HIS A 290 1.57 1.46 29.01
CA HIS A 290 0.63 0.83 28.10
C HIS A 290 1.28 0.24 26.84
N SER A 291 2.52 0.63 26.52
CA SER A 291 3.30 0.09 25.40
C SER A 291 4.74 -0.17 25.81
N ASN A 292 5.34 -1.22 25.27
CA ASN A 292 6.74 -1.56 25.54
C ASN A 292 7.73 -0.67 24.77
N GLN A 293 7.26 0.14 23.83
CA GLN A 293 8.09 0.99 22.97
C GLN A 293 7.43 2.36 22.82
N LEU A 294 8.25 3.40 22.93
CA LEU A 294 7.88 4.78 22.69
C LEU A 294 8.73 5.33 21.54
N ILE A 295 8.15 6.16 20.70
CA ILE A 295 8.81 6.83 19.57
C ILE A 295 8.91 8.31 19.90
N ILE A 296 10.11 8.86 19.83
CA ILE A 296 10.36 10.30 19.96
C ILE A 296 10.68 10.85 18.58
N ASP A 297 9.80 11.71 18.05
CA ASP A 297 10.00 12.40 16.78
C ASP A 297 10.34 13.87 16.98
N LYS A 298 11.09 14.44 16.04
CA LYS A 298 11.17 15.89 15.92
C LYS A 298 9.78 16.47 15.66
N SER A 299 9.38 17.47 16.44
CA SER A 299 8.11 18.15 16.21
C SER A 299 8.13 18.93 14.90
N LEU A 300 7.17 18.64 14.03
CA LEU A 300 6.88 19.38 12.80
C LEU A 300 5.63 20.27 12.96
N LYS A 301 5.30 20.65 14.21
CA LYS A 301 4.11 21.45 14.51
C LYS A 301 4.07 22.72 13.66
N GLY A 302 2.93 22.94 13.00
CA GLY A 302 2.71 24.08 12.09
C GLY A 302 2.96 23.76 10.61
N TRP A 303 3.46 22.58 10.29
CA TRP A 303 3.50 22.09 8.92
C TRP A 303 2.09 21.75 8.44
N LYS A 304 1.89 21.78 7.13
CA LYS A 304 0.65 21.28 6.52
C LYS A 304 0.68 19.75 6.55
N GLU A 305 -0.42 19.16 6.96
CA GLU A 305 -0.64 17.72 6.89
C GLU A 305 -1.41 17.43 5.60
N VAL A 306 -0.88 16.51 4.79
CA VAL A 306 -1.48 16.08 3.52
C VAL A 306 -1.42 14.57 3.48
N GLU A 307 -2.54 13.95 3.14
CA GLU A 307 -2.71 12.51 3.08
C GLU A 307 -3.16 12.12 1.67
N TYR A 308 -2.72 10.93 1.23
CA TYR A 308 -3.07 10.35 -0.07
C TYR A 308 -3.55 8.93 0.14
N GLU A 309 -4.60 8.55 -0.57
CA GLU A 309 -5.06 7.17 -0.68
C GLU A 309 -4.47 6.58 -1.95
N VAL A 310 -3.59 5.58 -1.79
CA VAL A 310 -2.83 5.01 -2.90
C VAL A 310 -3.33 3.61 -3.20
N VAL A 311 -3.60 3.32 -4.47
CA VAL A 311 -3.95 1.98 -4.94
C VAL A 311 -2.89 1.49 -5.90
N ARG A 312 -2.34 0.30 -5.60
CA ARG A 312 -1.38 -0.39 -6.47
C ARG A 312 -1.85 -1.82 -6.74
N ASP A 313 -1.88 -2.22 -8.00
CA ASP A 313 -2.25 -3.57 -8.41
C ASP A 313 -1.03 -4.49 -8.57
N ALA A 314 -1.29 -5.76 -8.93
CA ALA A 314 -0.25 -6.77 -9.12
C ALA A 314 0.60 -6.55 -10.39
N PHE A 315 0.20 -5.64 -11.28
CA PHE A 315 0.87 -5.32 -12.54
C PHE A 315 1.64 -4.00 -12.47
N ASP A 316 1.86 -3.48 -11.26
CA ASP A 316 2.58 -2.24 -10.97
C ASP A 316 1.87 -0.96 -11.46
N ASN A 317 0.58 -1.06 -11.78
CA ASN A 317 -0.23 0.15 -11.96
C ASN A 317 -0.46 0.77 -10.58
N CYS A 318 -0.09 2.04 -10.42
CA CYS A 318 -0.18 2.78 -9.16
C CYS A 318 -0.87 4.12 -9.40
N ILE A 319 -1.90 4.43 -8.60
CA ILE A 319 -2.63 5.70 -8.65
C ILE A 319 -2.75 6.31 -7.25
N THR A 320 -2.78 7.64 -7.19
CA THR A 320 -2.89 8.47 -5.97
C THR A 320 -4.06 9.43 -6.04
#